data_AF-X1U5P8-F1
#
_entry.id   AF-X1U5P8-F1
#
_cell.length_a   1.000
_cell.length_b   1.000
_cell.length_c   1.000
_cell.angle_alpha   90.00
_cell.angle_beta   90.00
_cell.angle_gamma   90.00
#
_symmetry.space_group_name_H-M   'P 1'
#
loop_
_entity.id
_entity.type
_entity.pdbx_description
1 polymer ?
#
loop_
_entity_poly.entity_id
_entity_poly.type
_entity_poly.pdbx_seq_one_letter_code
_entity_poly.pdbx_strand_id
1 'polypeptide(L)'
;VMENILDSLEQLNKLLPGIAEGSTLLYAPEIKFYSLKIKVDQNMRTSIPFVYAIGDGAGITRGIVGAAVTGLIAGEDIIKTSKP
;
A
#
# COMPACT_ATOMS: atom_id res chain seq x y z
N VAL A 1 6.39 -11.13 18.59
CA VAL A 1 5.13 -10.71 17.93
C VAL A 1 3.92 -11.02 18.80
N MET A 2 3.52 -12.28 19.01
CA MET A 2 2.35 -12.61 19.84
C MET A 2 2.46 -12.08 21.28
N GLU A 3 3.59 -12.34 21.93
CA GLU A 3 3.90 -11.80 23.27
C GLU A 3 3.82 -10.28 23.30
N ASN A 4 4.30 -9.59 22.27
CA ASN A 4 4.24 -8.13 22.21
C ASN A 4 2.81 -7.61 22.04
N ILE A 5 1.93 -8.34 21.34
CA ILE A 5 0.51 -7.99 21.21
C ILE A 5 -0.17 -8.14 22.58
N LEU A 6 0.08 -9.25 23.29
CA LEU A 6 -0.47 -9.49 24.62
C LEU A 6 0.01 -8.43 25.63
N ASP A 7 1.32 -8.19 25.71
CA ASP A 7 1.89 -7.15 26.56
C ASP A 7 1.32 -5.76 26.26
N SER A 8 1.14 -5.43 24.97
CA SER A 8 0.58 -4.14 24.56
C SER A 8 -0.88 -4.00 24.99
N LEU A 9 -1.69 -5.06 24.86
CA LEU A 9 -3.09 -5.05 25.30
C LEU A 9 -3.19 -4.94 26.83
N GLU A 10 -2.33 -5.64 27.57
CA GLU A 10 -2.28 -5.53 29.04
C GLU A 10 -1.88 -4.13 29.51
N GLN A 11 -0.86 -3.53 28.86
CA GLN A 11 -0.44 -2.16 29.17
C GLN A 11 -1.53 -1.15 28.81
N LEU A 12 -2.18 -1.31 27.66
CA LEU A 12 -3.25 -0.42 27.22
C LEU A 12 -4.48 -0.52 28.12
N ASN A 13 -4.79 -1.71 28.63
CA ASN A 13 -5.88 -1.92 29.58
C ASN A 13 -5.71 -1.16 30.91
N LYS A 14 -4.46 -0.83 31.30
CA LYS A 14 -4.20 0.03 32.47
C LYS A 14 -4.64 1.48 32.24
N LEU A 15 -4.64 1.94 30.99
CA LEU A 15 -5.05 3.29 30.59
C LEU A 15 -6.54 3.35 30.18
N LEU A 16 -7.02 2.28 29.55
CA LEU A 16 -8.38 2.14 29.03
C LEU A 16 -8.97 0.79 29.51
N PRO A 17 -9.56 0.76 30.71
CA PRO A 17 -10.12 -0.47 31.27
C PRO A 17 -11.17 -1.09 30.35
N GLY A 18 -11.07 -2.40 30.15
CA GLY A 18 -12.00 -3.18 29.31
C GLY A 18 -11.44 -3.56 27.94
N ILE A 19 -10.32 -2.95 27.51
CA ILE A 19 -9.71 -3.28 26.21
C ILE A 19 -9.19 -4.73 26.15
N ALA A 20 -8.72 -5.29 27.26
CA ALA A 20 -8.24 -6.68 27.29
C ALA A 20 -9.34 -7.71 27.66
N GLU A 21 -10.63 -7.36 27.61
CA GLU A 21 -11.72 -8.30 27.86
C GLU A 21 -11.85 -9.35 26.75
N GLY A 22 -12.33 -10.55 27.11
CA GLY A 22 -12.51 -11.66 26.16
C GLY A 22 -13.53 -11.37 25.04
N SER A 23 -14.37 -10.35 25.19
CA SER A 23 -15.29 -9.86 24.15
C SER A 23 -14.64 -8.88 23.18
N THR A 24 -13.42 -8.41 23.42
CA THR A 24 -12.73 -7.49 22.53
C THR A 24 -12.27 -8.20 21.27
N LEU A 25 -12.77 -7.74 20.12
CA LEU A 25 -12.31 -8.22 18.82
C LEU A 25 -11.04 -7.47 18.41
N LEU A 26 -9.93 -8.21 18.28
CA LEU A 26 -8.72 -7.67 17.67
C LEU A 26 -8.91 -7.63 16.15
N TYR A 27 -9.11 -6.44 15.59
CA TYR A 27 -9.15 -6.19 14.16
C TYR A 27 -7.93 -5.39 13.73
N ALA A 28 -7.10 -5.98 12.87
CA ALA A 28 -5.90 -5.33 12.35
C ALA A 28 -5.72 -5.67 10.86
N PRO A 29 -5.19 -4.73 10.05
CA PRO A 29 -4.86 -5.02 8.66
C PRO A 29 -3.68 -5.99 8.57
N GLU A 30 -3.78 -6.99 7.69
CA GLU A 30 -2.62 -7.80 7.33
C GLU A 30 -1.68 -6.99 6.43
N ILE A 31 -0.45 -6.77 6.90
CA ILE A 31 0.56 -6.01 6.15
C ILE A 31 1.43 -6.99 5.38
N LYS A 32 1.44 -6.88 4.05
CA LYS A 32 2.45 -7.54 3.21
C LYS A 32 3.70 -6.68 3.15
N PHE A 33 4.73 -7.07 3.92
CA PHE A 33 6.00 -6.34 4.00
C PHE A 33 6.83 -6.41 2.71
N TYR A 34 6.53 -7.37 1.83
CA TYR A 34 7.12 -7.44 0.50
C TYR A 34 6.24 -6.71 -0.49
N SER A 35 6.79 -5.70 -1.15
CA SER A 35 6.23 -5.17 -2.37
C SER A 35 7.32 -5.23 -3.43
N LEU A 36 7.04 -5.95 -4.52
CA LEU A 36 7.90 -5.93 -5.70
C LEU A 36 7.84 -4.52 -6.25
N LYS A 37 8.89 -3.73 -6.01
CA LYS A 37 8.99 -2.39 -6.58
C LYS A 37 9.45 -2.52 -8.03
N ILE A 38 8.51 -2.43 -8.96
CA ILE A 38 8.81 -2.44 -10.38
C ILE A 38 9.58 -1.15 -10.70
N LYS A 39 10.71 -1.29 -11.40
CA LYS A 39 11.48 -0.14 -11.86
C LYS A 39 10.74 0.52 -13.03
N VAL A 40 10.40 1.79 -12.86
CA VAL A 40 9.77 2.63 -13.88
C VAL A 40 10.48 3.96 -14.02
N ASP A 41 10.24 4.67 -15.12
CA ASP A 41 10.63 6.06 -15.30
C ASP A 41 9.60 7.06 -14.72
N GLN A 42 9.80 8.36 -14.99
CA GLN A 42 8.90 9.42 -14.51
C GLN A 42 7.50 9.37 -15.13
N ASN A 43 7.34 8.65 -16.24
CA ASN A 43 6.08 8.47 -16.96
C ASN A 43 5.43 7.12 -16.66
N MET A 44 5.93 6.39 -15.65
CA MET A 44 5.47 5.07 -15.25
C MET A 44 5.74 3.96 -16.29
N ARG A 45 6.66 4.18 -17.24
CA ARG A 45 7.05 3.15 -18.22
C ARG A 45 8.02 2.17 -17.59
N THR A 46 7.86 0.90 -17.92
CA THR A 46 8.83 -0.14 -17.57
C THR A 46 9.97 -0.19 -18.60
N SER A 47 10.93 -1.10 -18.39
CA SER A 47 11.93 -1.41 -19.42
C SER A 47 11.37 -2.14 -20.65
N ILE A 48 10.12 -2.62 -20.58
CA ILE A 48 9.44 -3.29 -21.68
C ILE A 48 8.64 -2.23 -22.48
N PRO A 49 8.86 -2.10 -23.80
CA PRO A 49 8.13 -1.14 -24.62
C PRO A 49 6.62 -1.30 -24.50
N PHE A 50 5.91 -0.16 -24.44
CA PHE A 50 4.45 -0.08 -24.33
C PHE A 50 3.84 -0.74 -23.08
N VAL A 51 4.67 -1.08 -22.08
CA VAL A 51 4.22 -1.63 -20.80
C VAL A 51 4.47 -0.61 -19.69
N TYR A 52 3.41 -0.28 -18.97
CA TYR A 52 3.41 0.63 -17.84
C TYR A 52 3.11 -0.14 -16.55
N ALA A 53 3.68 0.30 -15.43
CA ALA A 53 3.38 -0.24 -14.12
C ALA A 53 2.99 0.90 -13.18
N ILE A 54 1.81 0.78 -12.56
CA ILE A 54 1.18 1.84 -11.76
C ILE A 54 0.61 1.28 -10.46
N GLY A 55 0.35 2.16 -9.51
CA GLY A 55 -0.32 1.85 -8.26
C GLY A 55 0.43 0.93 -7.30
N ASP A 56 -0.32 0.40 -6.34
CA ASP A 56 0.22 -0.37 -5.23
C ASP A 56 0.77 -1.73 -5.70
N GLY A 57 0.17 -2.32 -6.74
CA GLY A 57 0.63 -3.57 -7.34
C GLY A 57 2.02 -3.47 -7.98
N ALA A 58 2.41 -2.27 -8.43
CA ALA A 58 3.75 -1.98 -8.93
C ALA A 58 4.75 -1.63 -7.80
N GLY A 59 4.30 -1.55 -6.55
CA GLY A 59 5.10 -1.13 -5.40
C GLY A 59 5.52 0.33 -5.41
N ILE A 60 4.77 1.18 -6.14
CA ILE A 60 5.05 2.62 -6.28
C ILE A 60 4.29 3.42 -5.22
N THR A 61 3.06 3.01 -4.90
CA THR A 61 2.17 3.71 -3.95
C THR A 61 1.69 2.79 -2.82
N ARG A 62 0.92 3.36 -1.87
CA ARG A 62 0.35 2.65 -0.70
C ARG A 62 -1.09 3.08 -0.40
N GLY A 63 -1.87 3.33 -1.45
CA GLY A 63 -3.27 3.72 -1.27
C GLY A 63 -3.92 4.31 -2.51
N ILE A 64 -5.23 4.51 -2.40
CA ILE A 64 -6.14 4.86 -3.49
C ILE A 64 -5.67 6.10 -4.26
N VAL A 65 -5.35 7.18 -3.55
CA VAL A 65 -4.97 8.46 -4.18
C VAL A 65 -3.68 8.32 -4.96
N GLY A 66 -2.65 7.68 -4.39
CA GLY A 66 -1.40 7.45 -5.08
C GLY A 66 -1.58 6.57 -6.32
N ALA A 67 -2.36 5.49 -6.19
CA ALA A 67 -2.66 4.61 -7.31
C ALA A 67 -3.36 5.36 -8.45
N ALA A 68 -4.35 6.21 -8.14
CA ALA A 68 -5.03 7.03 -9.13
C ALA A 68 -4.09 8.01 -9.84
N VAL A 69 -3.22 8.70 -9.09
CA VAL A 69 -2.25 9.66 -9.65
C VAL A 69 -1.28 8.99 -10.62
N THR A 70 -0.72 7.83 -10.26
CA THR A 70 0.18 7.09 -11.16
C THR A 70 -0.53 6.62 -12.44
N GLY A 71 -1.80 6.24 -12.35
CA GLY A 71 -2.62 5.92 -13.52
C GLY A 71 -2.85 7.13 -14.43
N LEU A 72 -3.09 8.32 -13.87
CA LEU A 72 -3.23 9.55 -14.65
C LEU A 72 -1.93 9.88 -15.40
N ILE A 73 -0.78 9.81 -14.72
CA ILE A 73 0.54 10.07 -15.33
C ILE A 73 0.79 9.13 -16.53
N ALA A 74 0.54 7.82 -16.35
CA ALA A 74 0.68 6.84 -17.42
C ALA A 74 -0.29 7.13 -18.58
N GLY A 75 -1.55 7.44 -18.29
CA GLY A 75 -2.56 7.75 -19.29
C GLY A 75 -2.22 9.00 -20.12
N GLU A 76 -1.77 10.07 -19.48
CA GLU A 76 -1.32 11.28 -20.17
C GLU A 76 -0.14 11.02 -21.09
N ASP A 77 0.79 10.19 -20.67
CA ASP A 77 1.97 9.83 -21.45
C ASP A 77 1.61 8.96 -22.67
N ILE A 78 0.69 8.00 -22.50
CA ILE A 78 0.12 7.22 -23.60
C ILE A 78 -0.53 8.15 -24.63
N ILE A 79 -1.35 9.11 -24.21
CA ILE A 79 -2.01 10.07 -25.12
C ILE A 79 -0.99 10.95 -25.86
N LYS A 80 0.08 11.37 -25.18
CA LYS A 80 1.15 12.19 -25.78
C LYS A 80 1.92 11.41 -26.85
N THR A 81 2.17 10.12 -26.61
CA THR A 81 2.95 9.26 -27.54
C THR A 81 2.13 8.60 -28.63
N SER A 82 0.81 8.46 -28.46
CA SER A 82 -0.08 7.91 -29.48
C SER A 82 -0.47 8.90 -30.57
N LYS A 83 -0.15 10.20 -30.40
CA LYS A 83 -0.38 11.21 -31.43
C LYS A 83 0.71 11.08 -32.51
N PRO A 84 0.34 11.13 -33.80
CA PRO A 84 1.29 11.09 -34.90
C PRO A 84 2.24 12.29 -34.90
#